data_AF-A0A7U3UNC6-F1
#
_entry.id   AF-A0A7U3UNC6-F1
#
_cell.length_a   1.000
_cell.length_b   1.000
_cell.length_c   1.000
_cell.angle_alpha   90.00
_cell.angle_beta   90.00
_cell.angle_gamma   90.00
#
_symmetry.space_group_name_H-M   'P 1'
#
loop_
_entity.id
_entity.type
_entity.pdbx_description
1 polymer ?
#
loop_
_entity_poly.entity_id
_entity_poly.type
_entity_poly.pdbx_seq_one_letter_code
_entity_poly.pdbx_strand_id
1 'polypeptide(L)'
;MTLPYDDRFPRHSVAANARRAADLVNVLAGEGSPAEVRAADGTDRPRPGTAKGPGADPDPVPGTTARTDRDAGAGSRVREEAAGTRVREEVAAVLRAYGEEDPLGLTTDDLADLRAAALRLREVFAAEHVDEAAARLNRLLAAGTGPLRLTSHGGGTPWHPHLDADDEAPWAEWFLASSCMALAVLLWDRQRPPGGVCASPSCPNVYVTEGRGPNRRYCSRRCATRERVAAHRARHPPGGGGPLTPRERRGRGSRA
;
A
#
# COMPACT_ATOMS: atom_id res chain seq x y z
N MET A 1 -1.89 7.62 35.99
CA MET A 1 -1.67 7.97 34.56
C MET A 1 -2.05 6.75 33.73
N THR A 2 -3.34 6.61 33.44
CA THR A 2 -3.90 5.48 32.69
C THR A 2 -3.62 5.71 31.21
N LEU A 3 -2.80 4.86 30.59
CA LEU A 3 -2.69 4.82 29.13
C LEU A 3 -4.11 4.56 28.56
N PRO A 4 -4.52 5.25 27.47
CA PRO A 4 -5.79 4.96 26.82
C PRO A 4 -5.82 3.48 26.41
N TYR A 5 -6.97 2.85 26.59
CA TYR A 5 -7.22 1.42 26.35
C TYR A 5 -6.81 0.93 24.95
N ASP A 6 -6.72 1.85 23.98
CA ASP A 6 -6.42 1.61 22.55
C ASP A 6 -4.98 1.10 22.28
N ASP A 7 -4.01 1.39 23.16
CA ASP A 7 -2.58 1.11 22.87
C ASP A 7 -2.11 -0.29 23.28
N ARG A 8 -2.91 -1.07 24.03
CA ARG A 8 -2.47 -2.41 24.48
C ARG A 8 -2.63 -3.50 23.43
N PHE A 9 -3.45 -3.28 22.40
CA PHE A 9 -3.71 -4.30 21.38
C PHE A 9 -3.85 -3.68 19.99
N PRO A 10 -2.72 -3.35 19.33
CA PRO A 10 -2.74 -2.70 18.02
C PRO A 10 -3.53 -3.48 16.96
N ARG A 11 -3.67 -4.81 17.09
CA ARG A 11 -4.44 -5.65 16.17
C ARG A 11 -5.97 -5.45 16.23
N HIS A 12 -6.49 -4.79 17.27
CA HIS A 12 -7.94 -4.58 17.44
C HIS A 12 -8.37 -3.11 17.33
N SER A 13 -7.43 -2.19 17.11
CA SER A 13 -7.78 -0.78 16.88
C SER A 13 -8.38 -0.61 15.48
N VAL A 14 -9.49 0.13 15.38
CA VAL A 14 -10.15 0.47 14.10
C VAL A 14 -9.15 1.07 13.11
N ALA A 15 -8.28 1.97 13.58
CA ALA A 15 -7.31 2.62 12.73
C ALA A 15 -6.25 1.63 12.21
N ALA A 16 -5.84 0.66 13.02
CA ALA A 16 -4.89 -0.37 12.61
C ALA A 16 -5.52 -1.35 11.61
N ASN A 17 -6.74 -1.81 11.85
CA ASN A 17 -7.46 -2.69 10.92
C ASN A 17 -7.71 -2.02 9.56
N ALA A 18 -8.05 -0.72 9.55
CA ALA A 18 -8.17 0.01 8.30
C ALA A 18 -6.83 0.13 7.55
N ARG A 19 -5.72 0.38 8.26
CA ARG A 19 -4.38 0.45 7.63
C ARG A 19 -3.94 -0.91 7.12
N ARG A 20 -4.18 -1.99 7.86
CA ARG A 20 -4.00 -3.38 7.41
C ARG A 20 -4.77 -3.63 6.12
N ALA A 21 -6.01 -3.16 6.04
CA ALA A 21 -6.82 -3.28 4.84
C ALA A 21 -6.14 -2.63 3.62
N ALA A 22 -5.68 -1.39 3.75
CA ALA A 22 -4.97 -0.70 2.68
C ALA A 22 -3.65 -1.40 2.29
N ASP A 23 -2.87 -1.86 3.27
CA ASP A 23 -1.57 -2.52 3.03
C ASP A 23 -1.75 -3.88 2.33
N LEU A 24 -2.71 -4.69 2.78
CA LEU A 24 -3.05 -5.96 2.13
C LEU A 24 -3.59 -5.71 0.72
N VAL A 25 -4.48 -4.73 0.51
CA VAL A 25 -4.92 -4.35 -0.84
C VAL A 25 -3.74 -3.97 -1.73
N ASN A 26 -2.77 -3.22 -1.22
CA ASN A 26 -1.60 -2.81 -2.00
C ASN A 26 -0.67 -3.97 -2.37
N VAL A 27 -0.46 -4.93 -1.46
CA VAL A 27 0.32 -6.14 -1.74
C VAL A 27 -0.41 -7.06 -2.72
N LEU A 28 -1.70 -7.31 -2.48
CA LEU A 28 -2.49 -8.28 -3.24
C LEU A 28 -2.91 -7.76 -4.62
N ALA A 29 -3.09 -6.45 -4.79
CA ALA A 29 -3.34 -5.82 -6.09
C ALA A 29 -2.03 -5.47 -6.84
N GLY A 30 -0.88 -5.72 -6.23
CA GLY A 30 0.42 -5.29 -6.74
C GLY A 30 1.07 -6.28 -7.71
N GLU A 31 1.21 -5.84 -8.97
CA GLU A 31 2.49 -5.95 -9.71
C GLU A 31 3.50 -4.87 -9.25
N GLY A 32 3.27 -4.21 -8.10
CA GLY A 32 4.08 -3.10 -7.57
C GLY A 32 4.74 -3.44 -6.23
N SER A 33 6.06 -3.22 -6.15
CA SER A 33 6.94 -3.54 -5.02
C SER A 33 6.47 -2.97 -3.64
N PRO A 34 6.40 -3.78 -2.57
CA PRO A 34 5.95 -3.35 -1.24
C PRO A 34 7.04 -2.76 -0.33
N ALA A 35 8.23 -2.46 -0.83
CA ALA A 35 9.34 -1.99 0.01
C ALA A 35 9.22 -0.54 0.52
N GLU A 36 8.16 0.22 0.20
CA GLU A 36 8.12 1.68 0.44
C GLU A 36 7.09 2.15 1.47
N VAL A 37 6.27 1.24 2.02
CA VAL A 37 5.16 1.63 2.93
C VAL A 37 5.61 1.81 4.39
N ARG A 38 6.78 1.30 4.80
CA ARG A 38 7.22 1.31 6.20
C ARG A 38 8.20 2.41 6.63
N ALA A 39 8.51 3.38 5.77
CA ALA A 39 9.43 4.48 6.10
C ALA A 39 8.72 5.80 6.45
N ALA A 40 7.44 5.76 6.83
CA ALA A 40 6.64 6.95 7.12
C ALA A 40 6.61 7.35 8.61
N ASP A 41 7.33 6.65 9.49
CA ASP A 41 7.55 7.10 10.87
C ASP A 41 9.02 7.51 11.06
N GLY A 42 9.23 8.79 11.38
CA GLY A 42 10.52 9.45 11.29
C GLY A 42 11.40 9.18 12.50
N THR A 43 12.54 8.52 12.29
CA THR A 43 13.78 8.85 13.01
C THR A 43 14.93 8.92 12.01
N ASP A 44 15.59 10.08 11.99
CA ASP A 44 16.68 10.46 11.08
C ASP A 44 17.99 9.79 11.51
N ARG A 45 18.67 9.10 10.60
CA ARG A 45 20.07 8.69 10.77
C ARG A 45 20.85 8.81 9.46
N PRO A 46 22.09 9.34 9.48
CA PRO A 46 22.80 9.71 8.25
C PRO A 46 23.35 8.47 7.51
N ARG A 47 23.33 8.52 6.17
CA ARG A 47 23.99 7.53 5.30
C ARG A 47 25.51 7.77 5.24
N PRO A 48 26.35 6.73 5.33
CA PRO A 48 27.77 6.83 4.98
C PRO A 48 27.99 6.82 3.47
N GLY A 49 29.09 7.45 3.05
CA GLY A 49 29.41 7.83 1.68
C GLY A 49 29.73 6.69 0.71
N THR A 50 29.49 6.98 -0.56
CA THR A 50 29.78 6.12 -1.72
C THR A 50 31.25 6.18 -2.11
N ALA A 51 31.92 5.02 -2.18
CA ALA A 51 33.21 4.87 -2.85
C ALA A 51 33.00 4.28 -4.25
N LYS A 52 33.70 4.87 -5.22
CA LYS A 52 33.72 4.55 -6.65
C LYS A 52 34.88 3.59 -6.94
N GLY A 53 34.66 2.55 -7.75
CA GLY A 53 35.71 1.67 -8.28
C GLY A 53 35.37 1.21 -9.71
N PRO A 54 36.38 0.98 -10.57
CA PRO A 54 36.25 1.09 -12.03
C PRO A 54 35.91 -0.24 -12.74
N GLY A 55 35.50 -0.11 -14.00
CA GLY A 55 35.07 -1.22 -14.86
C GLY A 55 36.19 -2.02 -15.52
N ALA A 56 35.77 -3.12 -16.15
CA ALA A 56 36.50 -3.85 -17.17
C ALA A 56 35.48 -4.66 -18.01
N ASP A 57 35.51 -4.47 -19.33
CA ASP A 57 34.97 -5.40 -20.33
C ASP A 57 35.90 -6.62 -20.43
N PRO A 58 35.38 -7.78 -20.88
CA PRO A 58 35.90 -8.28 -22.15
C PRO A 58 34.86 -8.92 -23.10
N ASP A 59 35.35 -9.02 -24.34
CA ASP A 59 34.80 -9.38 -25.65
C ASP A 59 33.95 -10.67 -25.82
N PRO A 60 33.24 -10.81 -26.97
CA PRO A 60 32.17 -11.78 -27.19
C PRO A 60 32.66 -13.13 -27.76
N VAL A 61 31.89 -14.20 -27.49
CA VAL A 61 32.05 -15.50 -28.17
C VAL A 61 30.67 -15.99 -28.66
N PRO A 62 30.55 -16.44 -29.93
CA PRO A 62 29.28 -16.81 -30.53
C PRO A 62 28.97 -18.31 -30.33
N GLY A 63 27.69 -18.64 -30.24
CA GLY A 63 27.23 -20.04 -30.19
C GLY A 63 25.71 -20.13 -30.14
N THR A 64 25.08 -20.07 -31.30
CA THR A 64 23.66 -20.42 -31.48
C THR A 64 23.49 -21.92 -31.27
N THR A 65 22.67 -22.30 -30.30
CA THR A 65 21.96 -23.58 -30.30
C THR A 65 20.48 -23.31 -30.20
N ALA A 66 19.73 -23.93 -31.11
CA ALA A 66 18.28 -23.84 -31.22
C ALA A 66 17.62 -24.21 -29.89
N ARG A 67 16.94 -23.25 -29.26
CA ARG A 67 16.09 -23.49 -28.09
C ARG A 67 14.83 -24.20 -28.54
N THR A 68 14.63 -25.40 -28.02
CA THR A 68 13.37 -26.12 -28.10
C THR A 68 12.32 -25.42 -27.22
N ASP A 69 11.10 -25.23 -27.74
CA ASP A 69 9.96 -24.58 -27.07
C ASP A 69 9.50 -25.23 -25.75
N ARG A 70 10.14 -26.32 -25.29
CA ARG A 70 9.86 -26.97 -24.00
C ARG A 70 10.44 -26.24 -22.79
N ASP A 71 11.52 -25.47 -22.94
CA ASP A 71 12.15 -24.73 -21.83
C ASP A 71 11.38 -23.47 -21.41
N ALA A 72 10.58 -22.89 -22.33
CA ALA A 72 9.78 -21.71 -22.04
C ALA A 72 8.68 -21.99 -20.99
N GLY A 73 8.06 -23.17 -21.05
CA GLY A 73 7.02 -23.59 -20.11
C GLY A 73 7.55 -23.87 -18.70
N ALA A 74 8.74 -24.48 -18.58
CA ALA A 74 9.39 -24.70 -17.29
C ALA A 74 9.84 -23.38 -16.66
N GLY A 75 10.42 -22.47 -17.45
CA GLY A 75 10.82 -21.15 -16.98
C GLY A 75 9.65 -20.25 -16.56
N SER A 76 8.49 -20.38 -17.22
CA SER A 76 7.27 -19.67 -16.82
C SER A 76 6.73 -20.14 -15.47
N ARG A 77 6.65 -21.46 -15.27
CA ARG A 77 6.13 -22.05 -14.01
C ARG A 77 7.00 -21.72 -12.81
N VAL A 78 8.33 -21.80 -12.95
CA VAL A 78 9.27 -21.44 -11.88
C VAL A 78 9.14 -19.95 -11.51
N ARG A 79 8.93 -19.07 -12.50
CA ARG A 79 8.71 -17.63 -12.24
C ARG A 79 7.39 -17.36 -11.54
N GLU A 80 6.33 -18.07 -11.95
CA GLU A 80 5.00 -17.95 -11.36
C GLU A 80 4.98 -18.47 -9.91
N GLU A 81 5.64 -19.59 -9.64
CA GLU A 81 5.82 -20.14 -8.30
C GLU A 81 6.67 -19.21 -7.41
N ALA A 82 7.78 -18.68 -7.94
CA ALA A 82 8.60 -17.70 -7.22
C ALA A 82 7.83 -16.40 -6.93
N ALA A 83 7.01 -15.92 -7.87
CA ALA A 83 6.12 -14.78 -7.66
C ALA A 83 5.06 -15.08 -6.60
N GLY A 84 4.48 -16.28 -6.62
CA GLY A 84 3.54 -16.76 -5.61
C GLY A 84 4.15 -16.80 -4.21
N THR A 85 5.37 -17.33 -4.08
CA THR A 85 6.14 -17.36 -2.82
C THR A 85 6.43 -15.95 -2.32
N ARG A 86 6.88 -15.05 -3.19
CA ARG A 86 7.14 -13.66 -2.81
C ARG A 86 5.88 -12.95 -2.31
N VAL A 87 4.74 -13.08 -3.01
CA VAL A 87 3.48 -12.47 -2.57
C VAL A 87 3.04 -13.06 -1.23
N ARG A 88 3.20 -14.38 -1.02
CA ARG A 88 2.90 -15.04 0.26
C ARG A 88 3.70 -14.42 1.41
N GLU A 89 5.01 -14.24 1.21
CA GLU A 89 5.90 -13.63 2.21
C GLU A 89 5.53 -12.18 2.50
N GLU A 90 5.15 -11.41 1.48
CA GLU A 90 4.73 -10.01 1.62
C GLU A 90 3.40 -9.89 2.38
N VAL A 91 2.42 -10.75 2.08
CA VAL A 91 1.15 -10.84 2.82
C VAL A 91 1.42 -11.22 4.27
N ALA A 92 2.22 -12.27 4.52
CA ALA A 92 2.60 -12.69 5.86
C ALA A 92 3.31 -11.57 6.64
N ALA A 93 4.20 -10.81 5.98
CA ALA A 93 4.87 -9.68 6.61
C ALA A 93 3.91 -8.56 7.00
N VAL A 94 2.85 -8.31 6.22
CA VAL A 94 1.78 -7.38 6.59
C VAL A 94 1.03 -7.92 7.81
N LEU A 95 0.52 -9.16 7.75
CA LEU A 95 -0.24 -9.78 8.84
C LEU A 95 0.51 -9.73 10.18
N ARG A 96 1.80 -10.10 10.19
CA ARG A 96 2.66 -10.01 11.39
C ARG A 96 2.79 -8.60 11.94
N ALA A 97 2.94 -7.60 11.08
CA ALA A 97 3.07 -6.21 11.54
C ALA A 97 1.79 -5.65 12.14
N TYR A 98 0.66 -6.27 11.85
CA TYR A 98 -0.61 -5.98 12.49
C TYR A 98 -0.97 -6.96 13.61
N GLY A 99 -0.02 -7.83 14.02
CA GLY A 99 -0.15 -8.64 15.23
C GLY A 99 -0.71 -10.05 15.03
N GLU A 100 -0.77 -10.56 13.80
CA GLU A 100 -1.03 -11.99 13.58
C GLU A 100 0.22 -12.83 13.87
N GLU A 101 0.02 -13.99 14.50
CA GLU A 101 1.11 -14.85 14.99
C GLU A 101 1.37 -16.04 14.04
N ASP A 102 2.61 -16.54 14.02
CA ASP A 102 2.97 -17.74 13.25
C ASP A 102 2.55 -19.04 13.98
N PRO A 103 2.28 -20.13 13.24
CA PRO A 103 2.29 -20.22 11.79
C PRO A 103 0.99 -19.70 11.16
N LEU A 104 1.09 -18.79 10.18
CA LEU A 104 -0.08 -18.24 9.48
C LEU A 104 -0.78 -19.23 8.52
N GLY A 105 -0.09 -20.29 8.10
CA GLY A 105 -0.70 -21.38 7.32
C GLY A 105 -1.26 -21.01 5.93
N LEU A 106 -0.93 -19.83 5.37
CA LEU A 106 -1.46 -19.37 4.07
C LEU A 106 -1.18 -20.39 2.96
N THR A 107 -2.23 -20.87 2.30
CA THR A 107 -2.19 -21.74 1.11
C THR A 107 -2.26 -20.93 -0.19
N THR A 108 -2.10 -21.58 -1.35
CA THR A 108 -2.25 -20.89 -2.65
C THR A 108 -3.69 -20.45 -2.90
N ASP A 109 -4.66 -21.25 -2.44
CA ASP A 109 -6.08 -20.93 -2.57
C ASP A 109 -6.45 -19.74 -1.68
N ASP A 110 -5.91 -19.68 -0.45
CA ASP A 110 -6.08 -18.50 0.42
C ASP A 110 -5.59 -17.21 -0.27
N LEU A 111 -4.46 -17.26 -0.97
CA LEU A 111 -3.95 -16.10 -1.70
C LEU A 111 -4.85 -15.70 -2.86
N ALA A 112 -5.47 -16.66 -3.57
CA ALA A 112 -6.42 -16.38 -4.63
C ALA A 112 -7.67 -15.69 -4.07
N ASP A 113 -8.21 -16.20 -2.97
CA ASP A 113 -9.41 -15.64 -2.33
C ASP A 113 -9.13 -14.28 -1.68
N LEU A 114 -7.96 -14.11 -1.05
CA LEU A 114 -7.49 -12.82 -0.53
C LEU A 114 -7.35 -11.79 -1.65
N ARG A 115 -6.84 -12.16 -2.83
CA ARG A 115 -6.80 -11.26 -4.00
C ARG A 115 -8.21 -10.85 -4.43
N ALA A 116 -9.15 -11.78 -4.48
CA ALA A 116 -10.54 -11.46 -4.82
C ALA A 116 -11.20 -10.54 -3.78
N ALA A 117 -10.91 -10.71 -2.49
CA ALA A 117 -11.34 -9.79 -1.44
C ALA A 117 -10.66 -8.41 -1.57
N ALA A 118 -9.37 -8.37 -1.87
CA ALA A 118 -8.61 -7.12 -2.05
C ALA A 118 -9.13 -6.27 -3.21
N LEU A 119 -9.51 -6.88 -4.33
CA LEU A 119 -10.11 -6.17 -5.47
C LEU A 119 -11.44 -5.51 -5.08
N ARG A 120 -12.28 -6.22 -4.33
CA ARG A 120 -13.55 -5.68 -3.80
C ARG A 120 -13.33 -4.53 -2.82
N LEU A 121 -12.37 -4.66 -1.90
CA LEU A 121 -12.04 -3.59 -0.95
C LEU A 121 -11.42 -2.38 -1.66
N ARG A 122 -10.63 -2.60 -2.72
CA ARG A 122 -10.08 -1.51 -3.55
C ARG A 122 -11.17 -0.63 -4.13
N GLU A 123 -12.33 -1.19 -4.49
CA GLU A 123 -13.47 -0.39 -4.91
C GLU A 123 -13.93 0.56 -3.80
N VAL A 124 -14.01 0.13 -2.53
CA VAL A 124 -14.36 1.04 -1.43
C VAL A 124 -13.37 2.22 -1.35
N PHE A 125 -12.08 1.95 -1.48
CA PHE A 125 -11.04 3.00 -1.50
C PHE A 125 -11.09 3.90 -2.74
N ALA A 126 -11.64 3.41 -3.86
CA ALA A 126 -11.76 4.16 -5.09
C ALA A 126 -13.04 5.03 -5.16
N ALA A 127 -13.93 4.95 -4.17
CA ALA A 127 -15.12 5.79 -4.12
C ALA A 127 -14.75 7.26 -3.91
N GLU A 128 -15.30 8.16 -4.73
CA GLU A 128 -15.00 9.59 -4.65
C GLU A 128 -15.89 10.31 -3.62
N HIS A 129 -17.03 9.70 -3.28
CA HIS A 129 -18.06 10.28 -2.41
C HIS A 129 -18.46 9.33 -1.27
N VAL A 130 -18.92 9.91 -0.16
CA VAL A 130 -19.28 9.15 1.05
C VAL A 130 -20.42 8.17 0.80
N ASP A 131 -21.44 8.57 0.05
CA ASP A 131 -22.60 7.73 -0.27
C ASP A 131 -22.21 6.53 -1.14
N GLU A 132 -21.28 6.74 -2.07
CA GLU A 132 -20.74 5.67 -2.91
C GLU A 132 -19.91 4.68 -2.07
N ALA A 133 -19.05 5.18 -1.17
CA ALA A 133 -18.28 4.35 -0.26
C ALA A 133 -19.21 3.53 0.66
N ALA A 134 -20.26 4.15 1.19
CA ALA A 134 -21.27 3.51 2.02
C ALA A 134 -22.03 2.43 1.25
N ALA A 135 -22.45 2.71 0.01
CA ALA A 135 -23.12 1.73 -0.85
C ALA A 135 -22.22 0.53 -1.17
N ARG A 136 -20.93 0.75 -1.45
CA ARG A 136 -19.95 -0.33 -1.67
C ARG A 136 -19.75 -1.16 -0.40
N LEU A 137 -19.54 -0.53 0.75
CA LEU A 137 -19.41 -1.21 2.04
C LEU A 137 -20.64 -2.04 2.40
N ASN A 138 -21.84 -1.48 2.26
CA ASN A 138 -23.09 -2.19 2.55
C ASN A 138 -23.26 -3.44 1.69
N ARG A 139 -22.86 -3.39 0.40
CA ARG A 139 -22.88 -4.59 -0.46
C ARG A 139 -21.90 -5.66 0.03
N LEU A 140 -20.69 -5.27 0.43
CA LEU A 140 -19.70 -6.22 0.93
C LEU A 140 -20.11 -6.84 2.28
N LEU A 141 -20.64 -6.03 3.18
CA LEU A 141 -21.19 -6.50 4.47
C LEU A 141 -22.36 -7.49 4.25
N ALA A 142 -23.27 -7.17 3.34
CA ALA A 142 -24.42 -8.03 3.07
C ALA A 142 -24.04 -9.37 2.42
N ALA A 143 -23.02 -9.40 1.56
CA ALA A 143 -22.68 -10.57 0.75
C ALA A 143 -21.53 -11.42 1.31
N GLY A 144 -20.66 -10.84 2.14
CA GLY A 144 -19.38 -11.45 2.52
C GLY A 144 -19.10 -11.43 4.00
N THR A 145 -20.11 -11.21 4.84
CA THR A 145 -19.96 -11.25 6.30
C THR A 145 -21.12 -11.99 6.97
N GLY A 146 -20.83 -12.63 8.10
CA GLY A 146 -21.78 -13.26 9.00
C GLY A 146 -22.38 -12.29 10.04
N PRO A 147 -23.14 -12.81 11.02
CA PRO A 147 -23.74 -11.99 12.07
C PRO A 147 -22.69 -11.36 12.98
N LEU A 148 -23.01 -10.20 13.55
CA LEU A 148 -22.19 -9.57 14.58
C LEU A 148 -22.05 -10.51 15.78
N ARG A 149 -20.80 -10.83 16.13
CA ARG A 149 -20.44 -11.62 17.30
C ARG A 149 -19.36 -10.92 18.12
N LEU A 150 -19.27 -11.26 19.39
CA LEU A 150 -18.16 -10.85 20.26
C LEU A 150 -17.28 -12.07 20.52
N THR A 151 -15.97 -11.88 20.45
CA THR A 151 -14.99 -12.90 20.85
C THR A 151 -13.92 -12.28 21.73
N SER A 152 -13.32 -13.12 22.56
CA SER A 152 -12.10 -12.82 23.32
C SER A 152 -10.94 -13.73 22.87
N HIS A 153 -11.13 -14.51 21.80
CA HIS A 153 -10.23 -15.59 21.39
C HIS A 153 -9.91 -16.54 22.55
N GLY A 154 -10.95 -17.09 23.17
CA GLY A 154 -10.82 -17.97 24.34
C GLY A 154 -10.17 -17.31 25.56
N GLY A 155 -10.18 -15.98 25.66
CA GLY A 155 -9.52 -15.22 26.72
C GLY A 155 -8.10 -14.72 26.38
N GLY A 156 -7.59 -15.01 25.17
CA GLY A 156 -6.29 -14.50 24.69
C GLY A 156 -6.28 -12.98 24.45
N THR A 157 -7.46 -12.36 24.36
CA THR A 157 -7.63 -10.91 24.14
C THR A 157 -8.86 -10.36 24.87
N PRO A 158 -8.96 -9.04 25.06
CA PRO A 158 -10.22 -8.42 25.48
C PRO A 158 -11.33 -8.66 24.46
N TRP A 159 -12.58 -8.63 24.92
CA TRP A 159 -13.75 -8.75 24.06
C TRP A 159 -13.78 -7.70 22.95
N HIS A 160 -14.01 -8.13 21.71
CA HIS A 160 -14.12 -7.24 20.55
C HIS A 160 -15.03 -7.83 19.46
N PRO A 161 -15.59 -6.98 18.58
CA PRO A 161 -16.57 -7.41 17.58
C PRO A 161 -15.92 -8.08 16.37
N HIS A 162 -16.59 -9.12 15.87
CA HIS A 162 -16.27 -9.86 14.66
C HIS A 162 -17.52 -9.98 13.78
N LEU A 163 -17.31 -10.14 12.48
CA LEU A 163 -18.37 -10.38 11.48
C LEU A 163 -18.05 -11.58 10.58
N ASP A 164 -16.97 -12.29 10.82
CA ASP A 164 -16.69 -13.59 10.23
C ASP A 164 -17.38 -14.71 11.03
N ALA A 165 -17.48 -15.90 10.44
CA ALA A 165 -18.24 -17.01 10.97
C ALA A 165 -17.77 -17.47 12.36
N ASP A 166 -16.46 -17.56 12.57
CA ASP A 166 -15.81 -17.95 13.82
C ASP A 166 -14.33 -17.51 13.86
N ASP A 167 -13.63 -17.80 14.96
CA ASP A 167 -12.24 -17.37 15.18
C ASP A 167 -11.23 -18.05 14.24
N GLU A 168 -11.64 -19.11 13.54
CA GLU A 168 -10.85 -19.87 12.56
C GLU A 168 -11.41 -19.70 11.13
N ALA A 169 -12.20 -18.64 10.90
CA ALA A 169 -12.78 -18.35 9.59
C ALA A 169 -11.70 -18.23 8.50
N PRO A 170 -12.01 -18.59 7.24
CA PRO A 170 -11.06 -18.48 6.14
C PRO A 170 -10.45 -17.08 6.01
N TRP A 171 -9.17 -17.00 5.65
CA TRP A 171 -8.42 -15.73 5.59
C TRP A 171 -9.11 -14.64 4.78
N ALA A 172 -9.74 -14.98 3.66
CA ALA A 172 -10.43 -14.03 2.81
C ALA A 172 -11.73 -13.50 3.45
N GLU A 173 -12.44 -14.33 4.20
CA GLU A 173 -13.64 -13.94 4.93
C GLU A 173 -13.28 -12.99 6.07
N TRP A 174 -12.35 -13.41 6.94
CA TRP A 174 -11.81 -12.59 8.01
C TRP A 174 -11.28 -11.25 7.49
N PHE A 175 -10.52 -11.28 6.39
CA PHE A 175 -9.94 -10.07 5.80
C PHE A 175 -11.03 -9.11 5.34
N LEU A 176 -12.04 -9.61 4.63
CA LEU A 176 -13.15 -8.79 4.15
C LEU A 176 -13.98 -8.24 5.31
N ALA A 177 -14.37 -9.09 6.25
CA ALA A 177 -15.21 -8.78 7.40
C ALA A 177 -14.57 -7.72 8.30
N SER A 178 -13.34 -7.96 8.75
CA SER A 178 -12.59 -7.04 9.61
C SER A 178 -12.31 -5.71 8.93
N SER A 179 -11.97 -5.72 7.64
CA SER A 179 -11.74 -4.50 6.85
C SER A 179 -13.03 -3.69 6.68
N CYS A 180 -14.14 -4.34 6.34
CA CYS A 180 -15.42 -3.65 6.17
C CYS A 180 -15.89 -3.02 7.49
N MET A 181 -15.76 -3.72 8.62
CA MET A 181 -16.07 -3.17 9.94
C MET A 181 -15.24 -1.90 10.22
N ALA A 182 -13.91 -1.99 10.06
CA ALA A 182 -13.03 -0.86 10.33
C ALA A 182 -13.33 0.34 9.42
N LEU A 183 -13.51 0.10 8.12
CA LEU A 183 -13.81 1.14 7.15
C LEU A 183 -15.20 1.78 7.37
N ALA A 184 -16.20 1.00 7.77
CA ALA A 184 -17.52 1.50 8.13
C ALA A 184 -17.46 2.43 9.36
N VAL A 185 -16.69 2.05 10.38
CA VAL A 185 -16.46 2.91 11.56
C VAL A 185 -15.72 4.19 11.18
N LEU A 186 -14.74 4.13 10.27
CA LEU A 186 -14.09 5.36 9.80
C LEU A 186 -15.04 6.26 9.00
N LEU A 187 -15.92 5.66 8.19
CA LEU A 187 -16.90 6.38 7.38
C LEU A 187 -17.91 7.10 8.28
N TRP A 188 -18.52 6.43 9.26
CA TRP A 188 -19.58 7.03 10.09
C TRP A 188 -19.08 8.13 11.05
N ASP A 189 -17.80 8.13 11.40
CA ASP A 189 -17.23 9.03 12.42
C ASP A 189 -16.79 10.33 11.75
N ARG A 190 -16.43 10.22 10.48
CA ARG A 190 -15.83 11.28 9.69
C ARG A 190 -16.72 11.79 8.58
N GLN A 191 -17.81 11.08 8.27
CA GLN A 191 -18.79 11.43 7.23
C GLN A 191 -18.13 11.72 5.88
N ARG A 192 -17.15 10.87 5.51
CA ARG A 192 -16.35 10.98 4.27
C ARG A 192 -15.82 9.62 3.84
N PRO A 193 -15.34 9.47 2.59
CA PRO A 193 -14.67 8.24 2.16
C PRO A 193 -13.56 7.81 3.15
N PRO A 194 -13.52 6.52 3.54
CA PRO A 194 -12.59 6.04 4.56
C PRO A 194 -11.14 6.00 4.07
N GLY A 195 -10.91 6.21 2.76
CA GLY A 195 -9.60 6.28 2.14
C GLY A 195 -9.67 6.82 0.71
N GLY A 196 -8.62 6.57 -0.06
CA GLY A 196 -8.51 7.01 -1.45
C GLY A 196 -7.48 6.22 -2.25
N VAL A 197 -7.51 6.37 -3.58
CA VAL A 197 -6.43 5.93 -4.48
C VAL A 197 -5.39 7.05 -4.63
N CYS A 198 -4.11 6.68 -4.67
CA CYS A 198 -3.02 7.65 -4.84
C CYS A 198 -3.16 8.40 -6.17
N ALA A 199 -3.15 9.73 -6.13
CA ALA A 199 -3.26 10.56 -7.34
C ALA A 199 -1.98 10.64 -8.19
N SER A 200 -0.92 9.90 -7.83
CA SER A 200 0.29 9.83 -8.66
C SER A 200 0.07 8.84 -9.81
N PRO A 201 0.26 9.22 -11.08
CA PRO A 201 0.00 8.33 -12.22
C PRO A 201 0.80 7.02 -12.23
N SER A 202 1.93 6.99 -11.51
CA SER A 202 2.83 5.84 -11.39
C SER A 202 2.63 5.03 -10.12
N CYS A 203 1.59 5.32 -9.32
CA CYS A 203 1.35 4.64 -8.05
C CYS A 203 -0.11 4.19 -7.95
N PRO A 204 -0.39 2.88 -8.05
CA PRO A 204 -1.75 2.37 -7.95
C PRO A 204 -2.24 2.26 -6.50
N ASN A 205 -1.40 2.55 -5.50
CA ASN A 205 -1.70 2.24 -4.10
C ASN A 205 -2.93 2.99 -3.57
N VAL A 206 -3.67 2.32 -2.69
CA VAL A 206 -4.69 2.92 -1.84
C VAL A 206 -4.08 3.40 -0.53
N TYR A 207 -4.79 4.30 0.16
CA TYR A 207 -4.45 4.75 1.50
C TYR A 207 -5.70 4.98 2.34
N VAL A 208 -5.57 4.88 3.65
CA VAL A 208 -6.60 5.25 4.62
C VAL A 208 -6.58 6.76 4.83
N THR A 209 -7.75 7.36 4.95
CA THR A 209 -7.89 8.76 5.33
C THR A 209 -7.51 8.92 6.80
N GLU A 210 -6.58 9.83 7.12
CA GLU A 210 -6.09 10.03 8.49
C GLU A 210 -6.66 11.31 9.11
N GLY A 211 -6.97 11.26 10.41
CA GLY A 211 -7.39 12.43 11.20
C GLY A 211 -8.70 13.08 10.73
N ARG A 212 -8.87 14.37 11.04
CA ARG A 212 -9.98 15.24 10.56
C ARG A 212 -9.54 16.31 9.57
N GLY A 213 -8.24 16.35 9.23
CA GLY A 213 -7.69 17.31 8.26
C GLY A 213 -8.19 17.09 6.82
N PRO A 214 -7.84 17.98 5.88
CA PRO A 214 -8.25 17.87 4.48
C PRO A 214 -7.82 16.52 3.88
N ASN A 215 -8.59 16.04 2.91
CA ASN A 215 -8.28 14.79 2.24
C ASN A 215 -6.88 14.86 1.63
N ARG A 216 -6.01 13.96 2.10
CA ARG A 216 -4.71 13.75 1.48
C ARG A 216 -4.94 13.28 0.04
N ARG A 217 -4.06 13.67 -0.89
CA ARG A 217 -4.17 13.33 -2.32
C ARG A 217 -3.25 12.18 -2.75
N TYR A 218 -2.23 11.87 -1.96
CA TYR A 218 -1.20 10.89 -2.28
C TYR A 218 -1.03 9.90 -1.12
N CYS A 219 -0.74 8.63 -1.40
CA CYS A 219 -0.60 7.61 -0.36
C CYS A 219 0.56 7.89 0.62
N SER A 220 1.57 8.66 0.22
CA SER A 220 2.74 8.96 1.05
C SER A 220 3.36 10.33 0.75
N ARG A 221 4.20 10.81 1.67
CA ARG A 221 5.02 12.02 1.47
C ARG A 221 5.96 11.90 0.27
N ARG A 222 6.42 10.68 -0.03
CA ARG A 222 7.28 10.39 -1.19
C ARG A 222 6.53 10.63 -2.49
N CYS A 223 5.33 10.07 -2.65
CA CYS A 223 4.48 10.31 -3.82
C CYS A 223 4.16 11.81 -3.96
N ALA A 224 3.80 12.47 -2.86
CA ALA A 224 3.55 13.92 -2.88
C ALA A 224 4.77 14.73 -3.32
N THR A 225 5.96 14.37 -2.84
CA THR A 225 7.22 15.05 -3.21
C THR A 225 7.58 14.80 -4.67
N ARG A 226 7.45 13.56 -5.15
CA ARG A 226 7.70 13.19 -6.56
C ARG A 226 6.85 14.04 -7.50
N GLU A 227 5.54 14.08 -7.28
CA GLU A 227 4.63 14.85 -8.15
C GLU A 227 4.89 16.37 -8.05
N ARG A 228 5.19 16.88 -6.85
CA ARG A 228 5.58 18.29 -6.67
C ARG A 228 6.83 18.64 -7.47
N VAL A 229 7.86 17.80 -7.44
CA VAL A 229 9.12 18.00 -8.18
C VAL A 229 8.87 17.91 -9.69
N ALA A 230 8.10 16.91 -10.14
CA ALA A 230 7.75 16.76 -11.55
C ALA A 230 7.02 18.01 -12.07
N ALA A 231 6.02 18.51 -11.33
CA ALA A 231 5.29 19.72 -11.70
C ALA A 231 6.17 20.98 -11.70
N HIS A 232 7.14 21.09 -10.77
CA HIS A 232 8.09 22.20 -10.77
C HIS A 232 8.99 22.17 -12.02
N ARG A 233 9.52 21.00 -12.40
CA ARG A 233 10.34 20.81 -13.61
C ARG A 233 9.56 21.10 -14.90
N ALA A 234 8.27 20.73 -14.95
CA ALA A 234 7.41 21.05 -16.09
C ALA A 234 7.19 22.56 -16.26
N ARG A 235 7.13 23.32 -15.15
CA ARG A 235 7.03 24.78 -15.17
C ARG A 235 8.36 25.50 -15.44
N HIS A 236 9.49 24.86 -15.11
CA HIS A 236 10.83 25.41 -15.28
C HIS A 236 11.71 24.40 -16.04
N PRO A 237 11.44 24.20 -17.34
CA PRO A 237 12.28 23.32 -18.14
C PRO A 237 13.72 23.82 -18.10
N PRO A 238 14.71 22.92 -17.97
CA PRO A 238 16.12 23.30 -18.02
C PRO A 238 16.40 23.98 -19.37
N GLY A 239 16.58 25.31 -19.33
CA GLY A 239 16.69 26.16 -20.52
C GLY A 239 15.81 27.42 -20.50
N GLY A 240 14.88 27.56 -19.55
CA GLY A 240 13.99 28.74 -19.42
C GLY A 240 14.65 30.03 -18.91
N GLY A 241 15.95 30.00 -18.61
CA GLY A 241 16.77 31.22 -18.52
C GLY A 241 17.10 31.70 -19.92
N GLY A 242 16.13 32.31 -20.60
CA GLY A 242 16.38 32.96 -21.89
C GLY A 242 17.57 33.92 -21.76
N PRO A 243 18.45 34.02 -22.76
CA PRO A 243 19.60 34.90 -22.68
C PRO A 243 19.13 36.33 -22.38
N LEU A 244 19.64 36.92 -21.29
CA LEU A 244 19.42 38.33 -20.98
C LEU A 244 19.67 39.13 -22.26
N THR A 245 18.69 39.93 -22.66
CA THR A 245 18.84 40.72 -23.88
C THR A 245 20.00 41.71 -23.69
N PRO A 246 20.77 42.07 -24.73
CA PRO A 246 21.91 42.99 -24.63
C PRO A 246 21.58 44.35 -23.97
N ARG A 247 20.30 44.69 -23.82
CA ARG A 247 19.81 45.91 -23.17
C ARG A 247 20.00 45.90 -21.65
N GLU A 248 20.01 44.73 -21.02
CA GLU A 248 20.15 44.60 -19.55
C GLU A 248 21.61 44.62 -19.07
N ARG A 249 22.57 44.35 -19.97
CA ARG A 249 24.02 44.44 -19.67
C ARG A 249 24.54 45.88 -19.57
N ARG A 250 23.86 46.86 -20.17
CA ARG A 250 24.35 48.26 -20.23
C ARG A 250 24.04 49.11 -19.00
N GLY A 251 23.29 48.60 -18.00
CA GLY A 251 22.92 49.37 -16.81
C GLY A 251 23.90 49.29 -15.63
N ARG A 252 24.92 48.43 -15.68
CA ARG A 252 25.76 48.10 -14.52
C ARG A 252 27.24 48.52 -14.65
N GLY A 253 27.51 49.52 -15.48
CA GLY A 253 28.86 50.04 -15.70
C GLY A 253 28.87 51.51 -16.04
N SER A 254 28.56 52.37 -15.06
CA SER A 254 29.17 53.70 -14.91
C SER A 254 28.61 54.41 -13.68
N ARG A 255 29.34 54.34 -12.56
CA ARG A 255 29.49 55.44 -11.61
C ARG A 255 30.93 55.41 -11.13
N ALA A 256 31.70 56.36 -11.65
CA ALA A 256 32.90 56.87 -11.03
C ALA A 256 32.53 57.63 -9.74
#